data_AF-A0A2D7YRG9-F1
#
_entry.id   AF-A0A2D7YRG9-F1
#
_cell.length_a   1.000
_cell.length_b   1.000
_cell.length_c   1.000
_cell.angle_alpha   90.00
_cell.angle_beta   90.00
_cell.angle_gamma   90.00
#
_symmetry.space_group_name_H-M   'P 1'
#
loop_
_entity.id
_entity.type
_entity.pdbx_description
1 polymer ?
#
loop_
_entity_poly.entity_id
_entity_poly.type
_entity_poly.pdbx_seq_one_letter_code
_entity_poly.pdbx_strand_id
1 'polypeptide(L)'
;MAFARIVHTDLDGSTDEFDVTFPYISQTHVKVELNGTLTTDFTFISSSRIQMDSMPASGDDILIYRATSPSTRLVDYQSGSILSEEILDTDSLQAFYLAQEANDVSTYVINKDSSNNWDATNSKIVNVANPTNAQDAATKAYTDTQVAGVSSDASAAAASASAAATSATNSAASAATASSSASTATTKASEASASAAAAAA
;
A
#
# COMPACT_ATOMS: atom_id res chain seq x y z
N MET A 1 0.19 27.80 -1.73
CA MET A 1 1.29 28.01 -2.69
C MET A 1 2.54 27.49 -2.05
N ALA A 2 3.32 26.65 -2.75
CA ALA A 2 4.63 26.22 -2.26
C ALA A 2 5.62 27.38 -2.38
N PHE A 3 6.55 27.51 -1.43
CA PHE A 3 7.52 28.61 -1.37
C PHE A 3 8.84 28.29 -2.07
N ALA A 4 9.20 27.00 -2.11
CA ALA A 4 10.50 26.52 -2.56
C ALA A 4 10.42 25.20 -3.33
N ARG A 5 9.24 24.88 -3.90
CA ARG A 5 8.98 23.62 -4.60
C ARG A 5 8.14 23.84 -5.85
N ILE A 6 8.44 23.06 -6.89
CA ILE A 6 7.73 23.02 -8.17
C ILE A 6 7.51 21.55 -8.51
N VAL A 7 6.27 21.19 -8.83
CA VAL A 7 5.91 19.81 -9.19
C VAL A 7 5.39 19.81 -10.62
N HIS A 8 5.97 18.95 -11.44
CA HIS A 8 5.46 18.59 -12.75
C HIS A 8 5.00 17.14 -12.68
N THR A 9 3.72 16.92 -12.91
CA THR A 9 3.14 15.58 -12.93
C THR A 9 2.74 15.19 -14.35
N ASP A 10 2.80 13.90 -14.65
CA ASP A 10 2.30 13.34 -15.91
C ASP A 10 2.95 14.01 -17.14
N LEU A 11 4.29 13.93 -17.22
CA LEU A 11 5.06 14.51 -18.32
C LEU A 11 4.68 13.90 -19.68
N ASP A 12 4.97 14.65 -20.74
CA ASP A 12 4.58 14.32 -22.12
C ASP A 12 5.58 13.41 -22.86
N GLY A 13 6.74 13.15 -22.26
CA GLY A 13 7.83 12.42 -22.92
C GLY A 13 8.60 13.24 -23.97
N SER A 14 8.42 14.56 -23.99
CA SER A 14 9.03 15.49 -24.96
C SER A 14 9.55 16.79 -24.35
N THR A 15 9.32 17.02 -23.05
CA THR A 15 9.82 18.16 -22.29
C THR A 15 10.93 17.73 -21.32
N ASP A 16 12.13 18.28 -21.49
CA ASP A 16 13.31 18.05 -20.63
C ASP A 16 13.83 19.30 -19.92
N GLU A 17 13.29 20.48 -20.22
CA GLU A 17 13.66 21.73 -19.57
C GLU A 17 12.60 22.22 -18.58
N PHE A 18 13.06 22.67 -17.41
CA PHE A 18 12.20 23.11 -16.32
C PHE A 18 12.71 24.39 -15.66
N ASP A 19 11.79 25.31 -15.39
CA ASP A 19 12.11 26.58 -14.71
C ASP A 19 12.27 26.41 -13.20
N VAL A 20 13.27 27.07 -12.64
CA VAL A 20 13.49 27.24 -11.20
C VAL A 20 12.96 28.62 -10.81
N THR A 21 11.73 28.67 -10.33
CA THR A 21 11.00 29.93 -10.05
C THR A 21 11.18 30.46 -8.62
N PHE A 22 11.78 29.67 -7.72
CA PHE A 22 12.11 30.09 -6.36
C PHE A 22 13.57 30.56 -6.25
N PRO A 23 13.87 31.52 -5.38
CA PRO A 23 15.25 31.98 -5.18
C PRO A 23 16.06 30.98 -4.36
N TYR A 24 17.37 30.98 -4.53
CA TYR A 24 18.29 30.08 -3.83
C TYR A 24 19.64 30.78 -3.57
N ILE A 25 20.40 30.32 -2.57
CA ILE A 25 21.73 30.87 -2.25
C ILE A 25 22.82 30.27 -3.15
N SER A 26 22.72 28.97 -3.43
CA SER A 26 23.64 28.23 -4.30
C SER A 26 22.84 27.24 -5.17
N GLN A 27 23.28 27.01 -6.41
CA GLN A 27 22.69 25.99 -7.28
C GLN A 27 22.72 24.59 -6.66
N THR A 28 23.71 24.32 -5.79
CA THR A 28 23.80 23.05 -5.05
C THR A 28 22.64 22.80 -4.09
N HIS A 29 21.90 23.85 -3.72
CA HIS A 29 20.67 23.75 -2.90
C HIS A 29 19.45 23.39 -3.75
N VAL A 30 19.51 23.47 -5.08
CA VAL A 30 18.43 22.99 -5.93
C VAL A 30 18.57 21.50 -6.12
N LYS A 31 17.52 20.76 -5.76
CA LYS A 31 17.44 19.32 -5.86
C LYS A 31 16.31 18.94 -6.79
N VAL A 32 16.51 17.83 -7.49
CA VAL A 32 15.54 17.27 -8.43
C VAL A 32 15.28 15.83 -8.04
N GLU A 33 14.01 15.47 -7.93
CA GLU A 33 13.56 14.08 -7.85
C GLU A 33 12.84 13.72 -9.15
N LEU A 34 13.20 12.57 -9.72
CA LEU A 34 12.49 11.94 -10.83
C LEU A 34 11.76 10.72 -10.28
N ASN A 35 10.44 10.66 -10.42
CA ASN A 35 9.59 9.60 -9.88
C ASN A 35 9.83 9.32 -8.38
N GLY A 36 10.03 10.40 -7.60
CA GLY A 36 10.29 10.33 -6.16
C GLY A 36 11.69 9.84 -5.77
N THR A 37 12.61 9.71 -6.73
CA THR A 37 14.02 9.35 -6.47
C THR A 37 14.91 10.55 -6.73
N LEU A 38 15.74 10.92 -5.76
CA LEU A 38 16.71 12.00 -5.90
C LEU A 38 17.67 11.70 -7.06
N THR A 39 17.84 12.65 -7.96
CA THR A 39 18.73 12.55 -9.11
C THR A 39 19.71 13.72 -9.19
N THR A 40 20.86 13.47 -9.81
CA THR A 40 21.86 14.47 -10.21
C THR A 40 21.98 14.62 -11.72
N ASP A 41 21.15 13.89 -12.47
CA ASP A 41 21.22 13.79 -13.93
C ASP A 41 20.48 14.98 -14.57
N PHE A 42 20.94 16.18 -14.25
CA PHE A 42 20.44 17.43 -14.77
C PHE A 42 21.54 18.51 -14.75
N THR A 43 21.40 19.50 -15.62
CA THR A 43 22.34 20.60 -15.75
C THR A 43 21.60 21.95 -15.69
N PHE A 44 22.20 22.96 -15.04
CA PHE A 44 21.72 24.33 -15.14
C PHE A 44 22.12 24.94 -16.48
N ILE A 45 21.12 25.30 -17.30
CA ILE A 45 21.35 26.02 -18.56
C ILE A 45 21.25 27.54 -18.39
N SER A 46 20.67 28.00 -17.28
CA SER A 46 20.71 29.40 -16.81
C SER A 46 20.61 29.44 -15.28
N SER A 47 20.59 30.63 -14.66
CA SER A 47 20.35 30.75 -13.21
C SER A 47 18.90 30.45 -12.78
N SER A 48 17.98 30.21 -13.72
CA SER A 48 16.57 29.98 -13.40
C SER A 48 15.97 28.85 -14.23
N ARG A 49 16.79 27.99 -14.85
CA ARG A 49 16.34 26.90 -15.68
C ARG A 49 17.32 25.74 -15.67
N ILE A 50 16.79 24.54 -15.52
CA ILE A 50 17.52 23.28 -15.63
C ILE A 50 17.09 22.52 -16.88
N GLN A 51 17.96 21.65 -17.36
CA GLN A 51 17.68 20.63 -18.37
C GLN A 51 18.05 19.27 -17.80
N MET A 52 17.17 18.28 -17.96
CA MET A 52 17.45 16.89 -17.60
C MET A 52 18.47 16.29 -18.58
N ASP A 53 19.43 15.50 -18.10
CA ASP A 53 20.47 14.90 -18.96
C ASP A 53 19.89 13.82 -19.90
N SER A 54 18.71 13.29 -19.57
CA SER A 54 17.92 12.39 -20.41
C SER A 54 16.46 12.81 -20.40
N MET A 55 15.82 12.72 -21.57
CA MET A 55 14.40 13.04 -21.74
C MET A 55 13.54 12.19 -20.79
N PRO A 56 12.79 12.80 -19.86
CA PRO A 56 11.84 12.09 -19.02
C PRO A 56 10.81 11.35 -19.87
N ALA A 57 10.36 10.18 -19.43
CA ALA A 57 9.34 9.42 -20.14
C ALA A 57 7.95 10.05 -19.96
N SER A 58 7.01 9.69 -20.85
CA SER A 58 5.62 10.08 -20.65
C SER A 58 5.06 9.40 -19.40
N GLY A 59 4.38 10.18 -18.56
CA GLY A 59 3.86 9.74 -17.26
C GLY A 59 4.86 9.81 -16.11
N ASP A 60 6.11 10.23 -16.34
CA ASP A 60 7.05 10.54 -15.26
C ASP A 60 6.61 11.79 -14.49
N ASP A 61 6.97 11.84 -13.21
CA ASP A 61 6.80 13.00 -12.35
C ASP A 61 8.17 13.60 -11.97
N ILE A 62 8.27 14.93 -12.00
CA ILE A 62 9.46 15.66 -11.56
C ILE A 62 9.10 16.60 -10.41
N LEU A 63 9.91 16.55 -9.36
CA LEU A 63 9.90 17.53 -8.27
C LEU A 63 11.21 18.29 -8.26
N ILE A 64 11.12 19.61 -8.33
CA ILE A 64 12.25 20.53 -8.17
C ILE A 64 12.04 21.28 -6.87
N TYR A 65 13.03 21.25 -5.98
CA TYR A 65 12.91 21.87 -4.67
C TYR A 65 14.21 22.45 -4.15
N ARG A 66 14.10 23.41 -3.24
CA ARG A 66 15.23 23.94 -2.49
C ARG A 66 15.49 23.10 -1.25
N ALA A 67 16.76 22.80 -1.01
CA ALA A 67 17.28 22.17 0.19
C ALA A 67 18.47 23.00 0.69
N THR A 68 18.17 23.99 1.52
CA THR A 68 19.18 24.81 2.19
C THR A 68 19.84 23.99 3.29
N SER A 69 21.17 24.09 3.48
CA SER A 69 21.85 23.28 4.49
C SER A 69 21.27 23.51 5.90
N PRO A 70 20.72 22.48 6.56
CA PRO A 70 20.19 22.59 7.91
C PRO A 70 21.23 22.29 8.99
N SER A 71 22.35 21.67 8.61
CA SER A 71 23.37 21.16 9.53
C SER A 71 24.63 22.04 9.57
N THR A 72 24.84 22.89 8.57
CA THR A 72 26.01 23.77 8.48
C THR A 72 25.58 25.19 8.17
N ARG A 73 26.03 26.15 8.97
CA ARG A 73 25.86 27.58 8.64
C ARG A 73 26.79 27.95 7.49
N LEU A 74 26.29 28.75 6.55
CA LEU A 74 27.10 29.31 5.46
C LEU A 74 28.01 30.43 5.96
N VAL A 75 27.61 31.08 7.05
CA VAL A 75 28.34 32.17 7.70
C VAL A 75 28.71 31.76 9.12
N ASP A 76 29.99 31.88 9.44
CA ASP A 76 30.51 31.78 10.80
C ASP A 76 31.17 33.10 11.21
N TYR A 77 30.59 33.77 12.21
CA TYR A 77 31.04 35.09 12.63
C TYR A 77 32.33 34.97 13.45
N GLN A 78 33.39 35.64 13.01
CA GLN A 78 34.66 35.68 13.72
C GLN A 78 34.97 37.10 14.24
N SER A 79 35.57 37.19 15.42
CA SER A 79 35.97 38.47 16.00
C SER A 79 37.02 39.15 15.12
N GLY A 80 36.85 40.45 14.87
CA GLY A 80 37.73 41.23 13.99
C GLY A 80 37.44 41.10 12.50
N SER A 81 36.43 40.30 12.09
CA SER A 81 35.95 40.27 10.71
C SER A 81 35.07 41.49 10.40
N ILE A 82 35.14 41.97 9.17
CA ILE A 82 34.17 42.96 8.68
C ILE A 82 32.80 42.28 8.55
N LEU A 83 31.77 42.88 9.16
CA LEU A 83 30.38 42.46 8.94
C LEU A 83 29.84 43.22 7.73
N SER A 84 30.03 42.66 6.53
CA SER A 84 29.44 43.20 5.32
C SER A 84 27.94 42.89 5.25
N GLU A 85 27.21 43.69 4.47
CA GLU A 85 25.81 43.40 4.15
C GLU A 85 25.65 41.99 3.56
N GLU A 86 26.56 41.58 2.69
CA GLU A 86 26.56 40.25 2.05
C GLU A 86 26.59 39.11 3.07
N ILE A 87 27.39 39.24 4.14
CA ILE A 87 27.47 38.25 5.21
C ILE A 87 26.17 38.22 6.02
N LEU A 88 25.63 39.38 6.38
CA LEU A 88 24.38 39.48 7.16
C LEU A 88 23.16 38.99 6.36
N ASP A 89 23.12 39.31 5.07
CA ASP A 89 22.09 38.87 4.14
C ASP A 89 22.17 37.36 3.92
N THR A 90 23.37 36.79 3.75
CA THR A 90 23.53 35.34 3.57
C THR A 90 23.03 34.56 4.78
N ASP A 91 23.38 34.99 6.00
CA ASP A 91 22.92 34.37 7.24
C ASP A 91 21.39 34.48 7.40
N SER A 92 20.84 35.66 7.14
CA SER A 92 19.40 35.92 7.22
C SER A 92 18.59 35.15 6.16
N LEU A 93 19.10 35.07 4.93
CA LEU A 93 18.49 34.31 3.84
C LEU A 93 18.52 32.81 4.12
N GLN A 94 19.63 32.29 4.66
CA GLN A 94 19.72 30.87 5.03
C GLN A 94 18.61 30.52 6.03
N ALA A 95 18.44 31.33 7.08
CA ALA A 95 17.39 31.14 8.08
C ALA A 95 15.98 31.26 7.48
N PHE A 96 15.76 32.26 6.62
CA PHE A 96 14.48 32.48 5.97
C PHE A 96 14.09 31.32 5.04
N TYR A 97 15.04 30.81 4.26
CA TYR A 97 14.81 29.69 3.35
C TYR A 97 14.56 28.37 4.08
N LEU A 98 15.27 28.10 5.17
CA LEU A 98 14.98 26.96 6.04
C LEU A 98 13.56 27.03 6.61
N ALA A 99 13.07 28.22 7.00
CA ALA A 99 11.71 28.38 7.48
C ALA A 99 10.66 28.14 6.38
N GLN A 100 10.90 28.61 5.16
CA GLN A 100 10.02 28.33 4.01
C GLN A 100 9.99 26.84 3.67
N GLU A 101 11.15 26.19 3.64
CA GLU A 101 11.28 24.76 3.36
C GLU A 101 10.57 23.92 4.42
N ALA A 102 10.70 24.27 5.70
CA ALA A 102 9.97 23.62 6.79
C ALA A 102 8.44 23.76 6.65
N ASN A 103 7.95 24.94 6.23
CA ASN A 103 6.53 25.14 5.95
C ASN A 103 6.06 24.33 4.74
N ASP A 104 6.87 24.21 3.69
CA ASP A 104 6.54 23.41 2.52
C ASP A 104 6.43 21.91 2.86
N VAL A 105 7.29 21.38 3.74
CA VAL A 105 7.21 19.99 4.20
C VAL A 105 5.84 19.67 4.82
N SER A 106 5.24 20.63 5.54
CA SER A 106 3.93 20.44 6.16
C SER A 106 2.83 20.10 5.14
N THR A 107 2.98 20.49 3.87
CA THR A 107 1.98 20.23 2.82
C THR A 107 2.12 18.87 2.15
N TYR A 108 3.24 18.17 2.36
CA TYR A 108 3.58 16.90 1.70
C TYR A 108 3.57 15.69 2.64
N VAL A 109 3.47 15.93 3.94
CA VAL A 109 3.25 14.86 4.92
C VAL A 109 1.76 14.60 5.10
N ILE A 110 1.41 13.41 5.58
CA ILE A 110 0.05 13.16 6.10
C ILE A 110 -0.11 14.02 7.35
N ASN A 111 -1.11 14.90 7.35
CA ASN A 111 -1.38 15.80 8.47
C ASN A 111 -2.48 15.22 9.36
N LYS A 112 -2.67 15.83 10.53
CA LYS A 112 -3.79 15.51 11.40
C LYS A 112 -4.98 16.43 11.14
N ASP A 113 -6.18 15.87 11.23
CA ASP A 113 -7.44 16.61 11.22
C ASP A 113 -7.67 17.37 12.55
N SER A 114 -8.77 18.12 12.63
CA SER A 114 -9.18 18.83 13.85
C SER A 114 -9.49 17.91 15.04
N SER A 115 -9.64 16.61 14.79
CA SER A 115 -9.89 15.57 15.79
C SER A 115 -8.63 14.79 16.17
N ASN A 116 -7.44 15.25 15.73
CA ASN A 116 -6.14 14.65 15.99
C ASN A 116 -5.94 13.26 15.34
N ASN A 117 -6.65 12.95 14.25
CA ASN A 117 -6.46 11.75 13.42
C ASN A 117 -5.63 12.05 12.18
N TRP A 118 -4.81 11.09 11.71
CA TRP A 118 -4.13 11.23 10.42
C TRP A 118 -5.14 11.26 9.27
N ASP A 119 -5.13 12.33 8.47
CA ASP A 119 -6.01 12.54 7.32
C ASP A 119 -5.19 12.53 6.02
N ALA A 120 -5.49 11.56 5.15
CA ALA A 120 -4.88 11.43 3.84
C ALA A 120 -5.57 12.27 2.75
N THR A 121 -6.59 13.06 3.11
CA THR A 121 -7.30 14.02 2.24
C THR A 121 -7.78 13.41 0.92
N ASN A 122 -8.37 12.21 1.00
CA ASN A 122 -8.82 11.41 -0.16
C ASN A 122 -7.71 11.01 -1.16
N SER A 123 -6.46 10.99 -0.71
CA SER A 123 -5.30 10.55 -1.50
C SER A 123 -5.02 9.06 -1.29
N LYS A 124 -4.35 8.44 -2.28
CA LYS A 124 -3.87 7.05 -2.14
C LYS A 124 -2.68 7.00 -1.20
N ILE A 125 -2.64 5.97 -0.34
CA ILE A 125 -1.46 5.62 0.46
C ILE A 125 -0.81 4.39 -0.18
N VAL A 126 0.44 4.52 -0.62
CA VAL A 126 1.20 3.47 -1.30
C VAL A 126 2.36 2.98 -0.43
N ASN A 127 3.00 1.87 -0.81
CA ASN A 127 4.16 1.30 -0.12
C ASN A 127 3.91 0.96 1.36
N VAL A 128 2.69 0.51 1.68
CA VAL A 128 2.31 0.04 3.01
C VAL A 128 2.67 -1.45 3.14
N ALA A 129 3.43 -1.79 4.18
CA ALA A 129 3.79 -3.18 4.49
C ALA A 129 2.56 -4.02 4.88
N ASN A 130 2.65 -5.35 4.74
CA ASN A 130 1.60 -6.23 5.24
C ASN A 130 1.45 -6.10 6.77
N PRO A 131 0.21 -6.10 7.29
CA PRO A 131 -0.03 -5.97 8.72
C PRO A 131 0.46 -7.21 9.49
N THR A 132 1.02 -7.00 10.67
CA THR A 132 1.51 -8.05 11.58
C THR A 132 0.78 -8.04 12.92
N ASN A 133 0.47 -6.85 13.44
CA ASN A 133 -0.33 -6.65 14.64
C ASN A 133 -1.79 -6.35 14.28
N ALA A 134 -2.68 -6.56 15.23
CA ALA A 134 -4.13 -6.38 15.02
C ALA A 134 -4.56 -4.91 14.79
N GLN A 135 -3.67 -3.93 14.99
CA GLN A 135 -3.95 -2.50 14.78
C GLN A 135 -3.21 -1.92 13.56
N ASP A 136 -2.43 -2.73 12.85
CA ASP A 136 -1.71 -2.29 11.67
C ASP A 136 -2.68 -1.98 10.52
N ALA A 137 -2.33 -1.02 9.67
CA ALA A 137 -3.07 -0.76 8.45
C ALA A 137 -2.98 -1.97 7.49
N ALA A 138 -4.12 -2.40 6.94
CA ALA A 138 -4.18 -3.47 5.95
C ALA A 138 -4.34 -2.89 4.54
N THR A 139 -3.53 -3.36 3.59
CA THR A 139 -3.71 -3.02 2.18
C THR A 139 -4.91 -3.77 1.60
N LYS A 140 -5.48 -3.25 0.50
CA LYS A 140 -6.54 -3.95 -0.24
C LYS A 140 -6.10 -5.36 -0.65
N ALA A 141 -4.87 -5.50 -1.16
CA ALA A 141 -4.32 -6.77 -1.59
C ALA A 141 -4.26 -7.80 -0.45
N TYR A 142 -3.85 -7.38 0.76
CA TYR A 142 -3.85 -8.23 1.94
C TYR A 142 -5.28 -8.68 2.28
N THR A 143 -6.23 -7.74 2.41
CA THR A 143 -7.61 -8.06 2.78
C THR A 143 -8.31 -8.97 1.77
N ASP A 144 -8.16 -8.69 0.46
CA ASP A 144 -8.75 -9.51 -0.61
C ASP A 144 -8.25 -10.96 -0.55
N THR A 145 -6.95 -11.16 -0.25
CA THR A 145 -6.36 -12.49 -0.10
C THR A 145 -6.99 -13.25 1.06
N GLN A 146 -7.18 -12.60 2.21
CA GLN A 146 -7.82 -13.22 3.37
C GLN A 146 -9.29 -13.59 3.09
N VAL A 147 -10.04 -12.71 2.42
CA VAL A 147 -11.44 -12.94 2.06
C VAL A 147 -11.59 -14.10 1.07
N ALA A 148 -10.70 -14.22 0.09
CA ALA A 148 -10.69 -15.34 -0.84
C ALA A 148 -10.47 -16.69 -0.13
N GLY A 149 -9.63 -16.70 0.92
CA GLY A 149 -9.45 -17.87 1.80
C GLY A 149 -10.74 -18.30 2.47
N VAL A 150 -11.48 -17.35 3.08
CA VAL A 150 -12.77 -17.63 3.74
C VAL A 150 -13.81 -18.23 2.78
N SER A 151 -13.87 -17.73 1.54
CA SER A 151 -14.78 -18.27 0.52
C SER A 151 -14.44 -19.73 0.14
N SER A 152 -13.16 -20.06 0.13
CA SER A 152 -12.67 -21.43 -0.13
C SER A 152 -13.03 -22.37 1.03
N ASP A 153 -12.81 -21.92 2.27
CA ASP A 153 -13.17 -22.69 3.47
C ASP A 153 -14.68 -22.95 3.56
N ALA A 154 -15.50 -21.95 3.24
CA ALA A 154 -16.95 -22.10 3.20
C ALA A 154 -17.38 -23.14 2.15
N SER A 155 -16.74 -23.16 0.98
CA SER A 155 -17.00 -24.13 -0.07
C SER A 155 -16.59 -25.55 0.37
N ALA A 156 -15.44 -25.70 1.04
CA ALA A 156 -14.99 -26.97 1.59
C ALA A 156 -15.93 -27.49 2.69
N ALA A 157 -16.44 -26.60 3.55
CA ALA A 157 -17.41 -26.94 4.58
C ALA A 157 -18.75 -27.38 3.97
N ALA A 158 -19.24 -26.70 2.93
CA ALA A 158 -20.46 -27.07 2.22
C ALA A 158 -20.33 -28.46 1.55
N ALA A 159 -19.20 -28.72 0.88
CA ALA A 159 -18.92 -30.02 0.29
C ALA A 159 -18.89 -31.14 1.36
N SER A 160 -18.27 -30.87 2.51
CA SER A 160 -18.23 -31.79 3.63
C SER A 160 -19.63 -32.09 4.19
N ALA A 161 -20.49 -31.06 4.29
CA ALA A 161 -21.88 -31.23 4.72
C ALA A 161 -22.70 -32.07 3.73
N SER A 162 -22.54 -31.84 2.43
CA SER A 162 -23.19 -32.66 1.39
C SER A 162 -22.74 -34.13 1.46
N ALA A 163 -21.45 -34.39 1.62
CA ALA A 163 -20.93 -35.75 1.78
C ALA A 163 -21.47 -36.46 3.03
N ALA A 164 -21.60 -35.72 4.14
CA ALA A 164 -22.21 -36.24 5.36
C ALA A 164 -23.70 -36.59 5.16
N ALA A 165 -24.45 -35.73 4.47
CA ALA A 165 -25.86 -36.00 4.14
C ALA A 165 -26.01 -37.26 3.27
N THR A 166 -25.18 -37.42 2.24
CA THR A 166 -25.14 -38.65 1.42
C THR A 166 -24.84 -39.89 2.26
N SER A 167 -23.88 -39.79 3.17
CA SER A 167 -23.52 -40.90 4.07
C SER A 167 -24.67 -41.30 5.01
N ALA A 168 -25.43 -40.32 5.50
CA ALA A 168 -26.63 -40.56 6.31
C ALA A 168 -27.73 -41.28 5.49
N THR A 169 -27.99 -40.86 4.25
CA THR A 169 -28.93 -41.54 3.35
C THR A 169 -28.50 -42.99 3.08
N ASN A 170 -27.22 -43.23 2.81
CA ASN A 170 -26.69 -44.58 2.57
C ASN A 170 -26.82 -45.48 3.81
N SER A 171 -26.59 -44.92 5.00
CA SER A 171 -26.76 -45.63 6.27
C SER A 171 -28.22 -46.01 6.51
N ALA A 172 -29.16 -45.08 6.24
CA ALA A 172 -30.59 -45.35 6.33
C ALA A 172 -31.06 -46.43 5.33
N ALA A 173 -30.56 -46.40 4.10
CA ALA A 173 -30.85 -47.41 3.09
C ALA A 173 -30.33 -48.80 3.53
N SER A 174 -29.10 -48.86 4.04
CA SER A 174 -28.51 -50.10 4.56
C SER A 174 -29.32 -50.68 5.72
N ALA A 175 -29.80 -49.82 6.63
CA ALA A 175 -30.67 -50.23 7.73
C ALA A 175 -32.02 -50.79 7.23
N ALA A 176 -32.61 -50.17 6.20
CA ALA A 176 -33.84 -50.67 5.57
C ALA A 176 -33.64 -52.06 4.93
N THR A 177 -32.55 -52.24 4.17
CA THR A 177 -32.19 -53.54 3.58
C THR A 177 -32.00 -54.62 4.65
N ALA A 178 -31.35 -54.29 5.76
CA ALA A 178 -31.18 -55.23 6.88
C ALA A 178 -32.53 -55.63 7.49
N SER A 179 -33.46 -54.68 7.68
CA SER A 179 -34.81 -54.94 8.18
C SER A 179 -35.63 -55.84 7.26
N SER A 180 -35.59 -55.59 5.95
CA SER A 180 -36.23 -56.46 4.94
C SER A 180 -35.65 -57.87 4.98
N SER A 181 -34.32 -58.00 5.05
CA SER A 181 -33.63 -59.30 5.12
C SER A 181 -34.03 -60.08 6.38
N ALA A 182 -34.15 -59.41 7.53
CA ALA A 182 -34.61 -60.02 8.78
C ALA A 182 -36.07 -60.50 8.69
N SER A 183 -36.94 -59.72 8.03
CA SER A 183 -38.33 -60.10 7.78
C SER A 183 -38.41 -61.35 6.90
N THR A 184 -37.65 -61.37 5.80
CA THR A 184 -37.56 -62.55 4.91
C THR A 184 -37.05 -63.78 5.64
N ALA A 185 -36.01 -63.64 6.48
CA ALA A 185 -35.48 -64.74 7.28
C ALA A 185 -36.55 -65.31 8.24
N THR A 186 -37.34 -64.44 8.87
CA THR A 186 -38.46 -64.83 9.75
C THR A 186 -39.55 -65.60 8.99
N THR A 187 -39.92 -65.12 7.79
CA THR A 187 -40.87 -65.83 6.92
C THR A 187 -40.33 -67.21 6.54
N LYS A 188 -39.08 -67.31 6.10
CA LYS A 188 -38.46 -68.59 5.72
C LYS A 188 -38.35 -69.57 6.89
N ALA A 189 -38.06 -69.08 8.09
CA ALA A 189 -38.09 -69.93 9.30
C ALA A 189 -39.49 -70.50 9.56
N SER A 190 -40.55 -69.69 9.39
CA SER A 190 -41.93 -70.13 9.53
C SER A 190 -42.38 -71.13 8.44
N GLU A 191 -41.98 -70.91 7.19
CA GLU A 191 -42.26 -71.85 6.09
C GLU A 191 -41.56 -73.21 6.31
N ALA A 192 -40.32 -73.19 6.80
CA ALA A 192 -39.56 -74.39 7.08
C ALA A 192 -40.19 -75.20 8.22
N SER A 193 -40.66 -74.56 9.30
CA SER A 193 -41.33 -75.24 10.41
C SER A 193 -42.66 -75.87 9.99
N ALA A 194 -43.47 -75.17 9.18
CA ALA A 194 -44.71 -75.71 8.61
C ALA A 194 -44.44 -76.93 7.72
N SER A 195 -43.41 -76.85 6.87
CA SER A 195 -43.02 -77.96 5.98
C SER A 195 -42.56 -79.19 6.77
N ALA A 196 -41.80 -78.98 7.85
CA ALA A 196 -41.36 -80.06 8.73
C ALA A 196 -42.55 -80.74 9.45
N ALA A 197 -43.52 -79.96 9.92
CA ALA A 197 -44.73 -80.50 10.53
C ALA A 197 -45.56 -81.33 9.55
N ALA A 198 -45.70 -80.86 8.30
CA ALA A 198 -46.41 -81.59 7.24
C ALA A 198 -45.74 -82.92 6.87
N ALA A 199 -44.40 -82.99 6.90
CA ALA A 199 -43.66 -84.22 6.59
C ALA A 199 -43.74 -85.29 7.70
N ALA A 200 -44.17 -84.92 8.91
CA ALA A 200 -44.27 -85.83 10.06
C ALA A 200 -45.68 -86.43 10.27
N ALA A 201 -46.67 -85.97 9.50
CA ALA A 201 -48.06 -86.43 9.53
C ALA A 201 -48.32 -87.53 8.49
#